data_AF-A0A085B778-F1
#
_entry.id   AF-A0A085B778-F1
#
_cell.length_a   1.000
_cell.length_b   1.000
_cell.length_c   1.000
_cell.angle_alpha   90.00
_cell.angle_beta   90.00
_cell.angle_gamma   90.00
#
_symmetry.space_group_name_H-M   'P 1'
#
loop_
_entity.id
_entity.type
_entity.pdbx_description
1 polymer ?
#
loop_
_entity_poly.entity_id
_entity_poly.type
_entity_poly.pdbx_seq_one_letter_code
_entity_poly.pdbx_strand_id
1 'polypeptide(L)'
;MDKMANKEAIIKFRIEVKRKISWKNICTRRNISLSEMIIDSVEKRLPNYERRKVLSYIEKQDNSFAKVENNINQIARIANSQKFLSKNDFDSFNLILKEILRLKQEQNKTFIQFYALLAK
;
A
#
# COMPACT_ATOMS: atom_id res chain seq x y z
N MET A 1 -5.67 23.02 -0.91
CA MET A 1 -4.63 24.00 -0.54
C MET A 1 -4.49 23.95 0.96
N ASP A 2 -3.58 23.12 1.48
CA ASP A 2 -3.38 23.02 2.92
C ASP A 2 -2.30 24.02 3.33
N LYS A 3 -2.60 24.86 4.33
CA LYS A 3 -1.71 25.90 4.84
C LYS A 3 -0.39 25.26 5.26
N MET A 4 0.74 25.77 4.77
CA MET A 4 2.03 25.56 5.42
C MET A 4 1.90 26.08 6.86
N ALA A 5 1.65 25.18 7.81
CA ALA A 5 1.66 25.53 9.22
C ALA A 5 3.09 25.95 9.56
N ASN A 6 3.27 27.24 9.80
CA ASN A 6 4.54 27.83 10.16
C ASN A 6 4.98 27.19 11.50
N LYS A 7 6.08 26.42 11.48
CA LYS A 7 6.57 25.71 12.68
C LYS A 7 7.26 26.71 13.61
N GLU A 8 6.48 27.47 14.35
CA GLU A 8 6.96 28.62 15.13
C GLU A 8 7.40 28.27 16.56
N ALA A 9 7.00 27.10 17.08
CA ALA A 9 7.31 26.68 18.45
C ALA A 9 8.45 25.66 18.53
N ILE A 10 9.34 25.81 19.52
CA ILE A 10 10.46 24.90 19.79
C ILE A 10 10.31 24.29 21.19
N ILE A 11 10.35 22.96 21.27
CA ILE A 11 10.42 22.22 22.53
C ILE A 11 11.85 21.75 22.74
N LYS A 12 12.47 22.12 23.87
CA LYS A 12 13.79 21.63 24.29
C LYS A 12 13.63 20.69 25.47
N PHE A 13 14.21 19.50 25.38
CA PHE A 13 14.23 18.53 26.48
C PHE A 13 15.58 17.82 26.53
N ARG A 14 15.92 17.30 27.71
CA ARG A 14 17.18 16.57 27.94
C ARG A 14 16.92 15.06 27.88
N ILE A 15 17.85 14.34 27.27
CA ILE A 15 17.90 12.88 27.22
C ILE A 15 19.35 12.41 27.34
N GLU A 16 19.51 11.15 27.73
CA GLU A 16 20.80 10.47 27.69
C GLU A 16 21.41 10.50 26.27
N VAL A 17 22.72 10.67 26.20
CA VAL A 17 23.46 10.68 24.93
C VAL A 17 23.27 9.37 24.16
N LYS A 18 23.34 8.22 24.86
CA LYS A 18 23.14 6.89 24.26
C LYS A 18 21.74 6.78 23.62
N ARG A 19 20.72 7.32 24.28
CA ARG A 19 19.35 7.35 23.76
C ARG A 19 19.24 8.19 22.50
N LYS A 20 19.84 9.39 22.49
CA LYS A 20 19.89 10.26 21.30
C LYS A 20 20.53 9.56 20.10
N ILE A 21 21.61 8.82 20.30
CA ILE A 21 22.29 8.05 19.25
C ILE A 21 21.36 6.94 18.72
N SER A 22 20.76 6.15 19.61
CA SER A 22 19.80 5.10 19.23
C SER A 22 18.65 5.64 18.38
N TRP A 23 18.07 6.78 18.80
CA TRP A 23 17.00 7.46 18.07
C TRP A 23 17.43 7.91 16.68
N LYS A 24 18.62 8.51 16.54
CA LYS A 24 19.17 8.88 15.23
C LYS A 24 19.36 7.66 14.31
N ASN A 25 19.84 6.54 14.84
CA ASN A 25 20.01 5.31 14.05
C ASN A 25 18.67 4.80 13.51
N ILE A 26 17.61 4.85 14.32
CA ILE A 26 16.24 4.49 13.90
C ILE A 26 15.78 5.44 12.77
N CYS A 27 15.96 6.74 12.95
CA CYS A 27 15.63 7.77 11.96
C CYS A 27 16.33 7.54 10.62
N THR A 28 17.64 7.30 10.62
CA THR A 28 18.43 6.99 9.41
C THR A 28 17.90 5.75 8.70
N ARG A 29 17.65 4.67 9.46
CA ARG A 29 17.19 3.39 8.90
C ARG A 29 15.76 3.49 8.32
N ARG A 30 14.95 4.42 8.83
CA ARG A 30 13.57 4.67 8.35
C ARG A 30 13.48 5.84 7.36
N ASN A 31 14.59 6.52 7.09
CA ASN A 31 14.67 7.74 6.28
C ASN A 31 13.65 8.82 6.73
N ILE A 32 13.62 9.09 8.04
CA ILE A 32 12.78 10.12 8.66
C ILE A 32 13.62 11.06 9.52
N SER A 33 13.13 12.27 9.77
CA SER A 33 13.74 13.19 10.72
C SER A 33 13.43 12.80 12.17
N LEU A 34 14.27 13.29 13.09
CA LEU A 34 14.02 13.10 14.53
C LEU A 34 12.73 13.80 14.98
N SER A 35 12.43 14.96 14.40
CA SER A 35 11.22 15.71 14.67
C SER A 35 9.97 14.94 14.26
N GLU A 36 9.94 14.35 13.06
CA GLU A 36 8.83 13.49 12.61
C GLU A 36 8.67 12.29 13.55
N MET A 37 9.76 11.61 13.89
CA MET A 37 9.68 10.45 14.80
C MET A 37 9.08 10.82 16.17
N ILE A 38 9.49 11.96 16.75
CA ILE A 38 8.97 12.42 18.05
C ILE A 38 7.50 12.82 17.92
N ILE A 39 7.15 13.62 16.90
CA ILE A 39 5.78 14.07 16.67
C ILE A 39 4.84 12.88 16.46
N ASP A 40 5.19 11.96 15.55
CA ASP A 40 4.38 10.78 15.25
C ASP A 40 4.20 9.89 16.49
N SER A 41 5.25 9.76 17.32
CA SER A 41 5.19 8.99 18.57
C SER A 41 4.29 9.63 19.62
N VAL A 42 4.36 10.96 19.78
CA VAL A 42 3.54 11.70 20.75
C VAL A 42 2.08 11.73 20.33
N GLU A 43 1.82 11.95 19.04
CA GLU A 43 0.47 12.01 18.48
C GLU A 43 -0.13 10.63 18.17
N LYS A 44 0.62 9.55 18.39
CA LYS A 44 0.22 8.16 18.11
C LYS A 44 -0.25 7.94 16.67
N ARG A 45 0.29 8.73 15.73
CA ARG A 45 -0.06 8.66 14.31
C ARG A 45 0.82 7.62 13.60
N LEU A 46 0.27 6.99 12.58
CA LEU A 46 1.09 6.14 11.71
C LEU A 46 2.15 7.01 11.01
N PRO A 47 3.44 6.68 11.11
CA PRO A 47 4.49 7.48 10.51
C PRO A 47 4.31 7.64 8.99
N ASN A 48 4.62 8.84 8.47
CA ASN A 48 4.48 9.15 7.04
C ASN A 48 5.26 8.18 6.13
N TYR A 49 6.36 7.60 6.61
CA TYR A 49 7.11 6.61 5.84
C TYR A 49 6.34 5.29 5.68
N GLU A 50 5.58 4.84 6.69
CA GLU A 50 4.74 3.65 6.58
C GLU A 50 3.54 3.93 5.68
N ARG A 51 2.92 5.11 5.80
CA ARG A 51 1.85 5.55 4.90
C ARG A 51 2.30 5.52 3.43
N ARG A 52 3.49 6.04 3.13
CA ARG A 52 4.08 5.99 1.78
C ARG A 52 4.30 4.56 1.27
N LYS A 53 4.79 3.65 2.13
CA LYS A 53 4.95 2.23 1.75
C LYS A 53 3.62 1.58 1.41
N VAL A 54 2.58 1.80 2.23
CA VAL A 54 1.23 1.27 1.98
C VAL A 54 0.68 1.80 0.65
N LEU A 55 0.80 3.11 0.39
CA LEU A 55 0.36 3.70 -0.89
C LEU A 55 1.11 3.10 -2.08
N SER A 56 2.44 2.97 -1.99
CA SER A 56 3.24 2.35 -3.05
C SER A 56 2.88 0.89 -3.29
N TYR A 57 2.45 0.18 -2.25
CA TYR A 57 1.98 -1.19 -2.37
C TYR A 57 0.63 -1.25 -3.08
N ILE A 58 -0.32 -0.38 -2.73
CA ILE A 58 -1.62 -0.26 -3.39
C ILE A 58 -1.42 0.02 -4.89
N GLU A 59 -0.58 1.01 -5.24
CA GLU A 59 -0.31 1.37 -6.63
C GLU A 59 0.30 0.22 -7.45
N LYS A 60 1.23 -0.55 -6.86
CA LYS A 60 1.77 -1.76 -7.51
C LYS A 60 0.71 -2.82 -7.74
N GLN A 61 -0.21 -2.99 -6.79
CA GLN A 61 -1.30 -3.95 -6.94
C GLN A 61 -2.27 -3.54 -8.04
N ASP A 62 -2.66 -2.27 -8.12
CA ASP A 62 -3.53 -1.75 -9.17
C ASP A 62 -2.91 -1.97 -10.57
N ASN A 63 -1.62 -1.70 -10.71
CA ASN A 63 -0.87 -1.97 -11.94
C ASN A 63 -0.88 -3.46 -12.33
N SER A 64 -0.76 -4.37 -11.36
CA SER A 64 -0.86 -5.81 -11.61
C SER A 64 -2.27 -6.23 -12.03
N PHE A 65 -3.31 -5.68 -11.40
CA PHE A 65 -4.70 -5.99 -11.77
C PHE A 65 -5.08 -5.46 -13.16
N ALA A 66 -4.58 -4.29 -13.55
CA ALA A 66 -4.77 -3.78 -14.92
C ALA A 66 -4.21 -4.74 -15.99
N LYS A 67 -3.07 -5.40 -15.71
CA LYS A 67 -2.51 -6.42 -16.61
C LYS A 67 -3.40 -7.67 -16.68
N VAL A 68 -3.96 -8.10 -15.55
CA VAL A 68 -4.90 -9.22 -15.49
C VAL A 68 -6.16 -8.91 -16.31
N GLU A 69 -6.73 -7.73 -16.13
CA GLU A 69 -7.90 -7.25 -16.88
C GLU A 69 -7.62 -7.21 -18.39
N ASN A 70 -6.46 -6.69 -18.80
CA ASN A 70 -6.05 -6.70 -20.19
C ASN A 70 -5.97 -8.12 -20.78
N ASN A 71 -5.41 -9.08 -20.05
CA ASN A 71 -5.33 -10.47 -20.49
C ASN A 71 -6.72 -11.10 -20.63
N ILE A 72 -7.63 -10.85 -19.68
CA ILE A 72 -9.02 -11.29 -19.73
C ILE A 72 -9.72 -10.74 -20.98
N ASN A 73 -9.55 -9.44 -21.25
CA ASN A 73 -10.12 -8.78 -22.43
C ASN A 73 -9.57 -9.34 -23.75
N GLN A 74 -8.27 -9.68 -23.80
CA GLN A 74 -7.66 -10.34 -24.96
C GLN A 74 -8.24 -11.73 -25.20
N ILE A 75 -8.38 -12.55 -24.15
CA ILE A 75 -8.99 -13.88 -24.26
C ILE A 75 -10.44 -13.77 -24.73
N ALA A 76 -11.22 -12.83 -24.18
CA ALA A 76 -12.59 -12.58 -24.63
C ALA A 76 -12.67 -12.18 -26.11
N ARG A 77 -11.73 -11.35 -26.59
CA ARG A 77 -11.66 -10.99 -28.03
C ARG A 77 -11.35 -12.20 -28.91
N ILE A 78 -10.42 -13.07 -28.50
CA ILE A 78 -10.08 -14.31 -29.22
C ILE A 78 -11.28 -15.25 -29.25
N ALA A 79 -11.97 -15.40 -28.12
CA ALA A 79 -13.17 -16.20 -28.00
C ALA A 79 -14.27 -15.77 -28.98
N ASN A 80 -14.53 -14.46 -29.00
CA ASN A 80 -15.56 -13.87 -29.85
C ASN A 80 -15.19 -13.92 -31.34
N SER A 81 -13.90 -13.87 -31.68
CA SER A 81 -13.45 -13.90 -33.08
C SER A 81 -13.38 -15.32 -33.67
N GLN A 82 -12.97 -16.32 -32.87
CA GLN A 82 -12.76 -17.69 -33.36
C GLN A 82 -14.02 -18.56 -33.38
N LYS A 83 -15.15 -18.12 -32.77
CA LYS A 83 -16.44 -18.84 -32.66
C LYS A 83 -16.38 -20.27 -32.08
N PHE A 84 -15.20 -20.79 -31.78
CA PHE A 84 -14.94 -22.08 -31.15
C PHE A 84 -13.86 -21.89 -30.08
N LEU A 85 -14.25 -21.95 -28.80
CA LEU A 85 -13.35 -22.36 -27.73
C LEU A 85 -13.56 -23.83 -27.46
N SER A 86 -12.48 -24.57 -27.23
CA SER A 86 -12.63 -25.90 -26.66
C SER A 86 -13.24 -25.76 -25.26
N LYS A 87 -14.09 -26.72 -24.88
CA LYS A 87 -14.69 -26.76 -23.54
C LYS A 87 -13.60 -26.75 -22.45
N ASN A 88 -12.48 -27.40 -22.70
CA ASN A 88 -11.35 -27.47 -21.77
C ASN A 88 -10.70 -26.09 -21.55
N ASP A 89 -10.55 -25.28 -22.61
CA ASP A 89 -9.99 -23.93 -22.49
C ASP A 89 -10.95 -22.99 -21.76
N PHE A 90 -12.26 -23.12 -22.03
CA PHE A 90 -13.30 -22.37 -21.34
C PHE A 90 -13.37 -22.71 -19.85
N ASP A 91 -13.33 -23.99 -19.50
CA ASP A 91 -13.34 -24.46 -18.11
C ASP A 91 -12.07 -24.01 -17.36
N SER A 92 -10.90 -24.09 -18.01
CA SER A 92 -9.63 -23.61 -17.47
C SER A 92 -9.65 -22.09 -17.23
N PHE A 93 -10.18 -21.32 -18.18
CA PHE A 93 -10.34 -19.87 -18.04
C PHE A 93 -11.27 -19.50 -16.88
N ASN A 94 -12.41 -20.15 -16.76
CA ASN A 94 -13.35 -19.93 -15.65
C ASN A 94 -12.73 -20.29 -14.29
N LEU A 95 -11.89 -21.32 -14.22
CA LEU A 95 -11.19 -21.71 -13.01
C LEU A 95 -10.18 -20.62 -12.58
N ILE A 96 -9.42 -20.08 -13.53
CA ILE A 96 -8.50 -18.96 -13.30
C ILE A 96 -9.27 -17.70 -12.86
N LEU A 97 -10.40 -17.39 -13.51
CA LEU A 97 -11.24 -16.25 -13.12
C LEU A 97 -11.79 -16.36 -11.69
N LYS A 98 -12.25 -17.55 -11.29
CA LYS A 98 -12.70 -17.81 -9.92
C LYS A 98 -11.58 -17.58 -8.92
N GLU A 99 -10.36 -18.03 -9.24
CA GLU A 99 -9.21 -17.83 -8.38
C GLU A 99 -8.81 -16.34 -8.28
N ILE A 100 -8.83 -15.60 -9.39
CA ILE A 100 -8.61 -14.14 -9.39
C ILE A 100 -9.64 -13.43 -8.52
N LEU A 101 -10.92 -13.82 -8.61
CA LEU A 101 -11.98 -13.24 -7.78
C LEU A 101 -11.73 -13.49 -6.29
N ARG A 102 -11.34 -14.72 -5.94
CA ARG A 102 -10.97 -15.09 -4.56
C ARG A 102 -9.80 -14.25 -4.04
N LEU A 103 -8.73 -14.14 -4.82
CA LEU A 103 -7.55 -13.34 -4.48
C LEU A 103 -7.90 -11.85 -4.32
N LYS A 104 -8.79 -11.31 -5.16
CA LYS A 104 -9.26 -9.92 -5.02
C LYS A 104 -10.03 -9.69 -3.72
N GLN A 105 -10.88 -10.65 -3.33
CA GLN A 105 -11.61 -10.56 -2.06
C GLN A 105 -10.67 -10.60 -0.85
N GLU A 106 -9.64 -11.45 -0.88
CA GLU A 106 -8.62 -11.48 0.18
C GLU A 106 -7.82 -10.18 0.23
N GLN A 107 -7.42 -9.64 -0.92
CA GLN A 107 -6.76 -8.35 -1.00
C GLN A 107 -7.63 -7.22 -0.41
N ASN A 108 -8.92 -7.17 -0.74
CA ASN A 108 -9.81 -6.13 -0.25
C ASN A 108 -9.92 -6.15 1.29
N LYS A 109 -9.92 -7.33 1.92
CA LYS A 109 -9.88 -7.46 3.38
C LYS A 109 -8.61 -6.83 3.96
N THR A 110 -7.46 -7.10 3.34
CA THR A 110 -6.18 -6.50 3.74
C THR A 110 -6.18 -4.98 3.55
N PHE A 111 -6.75 -4.46 2.47
CA PHE A 111 -6.87 -3.01 2.26
C PHE A 111 -7.75 -2.35 3.31
N ILE A 112 -8.89 -2.95 3.69
CA ILE A 112 -9.73 -2.43 4.77
C ILE A 112 -8.95 -2.33 6.07
N GLN A 113 -8.12 -3.33 6.39
CA GLN A 113 -7.25 -3.29 7.58
C GLN A 113 -6.22 -2.16 7.49
N PHE A 114 -5.59 -1.95 6.32
CA PHE A 114 -4.67 -0.83 6.13
C PHE A 114 -5.36 0.53 6.24
N TYR A 115 -6.55 0.69 5.67
CA TYR A 115 -7.32 1.92 5.81
C TYR A 115 -7.70 2.19 7.26
N ALA A 116 -8.09 1.17 8.02
CA ALA A 116 -8.37 1.31 9.46
C ALA A 116 -7.13 1.71 10.28
N LEU A 117 -5.93 1.28 9.87
CA LEU A 117 -4.67 1.70 10.48
C LEU A 117 -4.25 3.12 10.07
N LEU A 118 -4.63 3.57 8.87
CA LEU A 118 -4.31 4.90 8.34
C LEU A 118 -5.27 6.01 8.79
N ALA A 119 -6.50 5.63 9.14
CA ALA A 119 -7.56 6.52 9.62
C ALA A 119 -7.48 6.83 11.12
N LYS A 120 -6.59 6.14 11.85
CA LYS A 120 -6.21 6.45 13.23
C LYS A 120 -4.98 7.35 13.25
#